data_AF-H8KSN4-F1
#
_entry.id   AF-H8KSN4-F1
#
_cell.length_a   1.000
_cell.length_b   1.000
_cell.length_c   1.000
_cell.angle_alpha   90.00
_cell.angle_beta   90.00
_cell.angle_gamma   90.00
#
_symmetry.space_group_name_H-M   'P 1'
#
loop_
_entity.id
_entity.type
_entity.pdbx_description
1 polymer ?
#
loop_
_entity_poly.entity_id
_entity_poly.type
_entity_poly.pdbx_seq_one_letter_code
_entity_poly.pdbx_strand_id
1 'polypeptide(L)'
;MIKRLTFSLLILGLFSCRQITHKNERIGKDEVKITWVENLSGDFSFRNNWDYPEGVYMNEFGQLSCDGICPPETDRMKDENGKILRDSLTAFYRLVDTTHKFYSIHSEARCYEWAGTNFISANKVSVDTVACFTANNAATHTSLNLKIANDKCIPTIELNSITNAGTKTYSYKRGAIKIDKNMWDKGVLKAEFDFEFNHQESSKEPMYWKGKIYTSINAK
;
A
#
# COMPACT_ATOMS: atom_id res chain seq x y z
N MET A 1 82.00 -22.84 -2.28
CA MET A 1 81.84 -23.45 -0.95
C MET A 1 80.64 -22.77 -0.28
N ILE A 2 79.60 -23.55 0.05
CA ILE A 2 78.44 -23.28 0.95
C ILE A 2 77.45 -22.20 0.46
N LYS A 3 76.26 -22.50 -0.11
CA LYS A 3 75.00 -23.15 0.38
C LYS A 3 74.03 -22.22 1.14
N ARG A 4 72.79 -22.15 0.59
CA ARG A 4 71.46 -22.04 1.25
C ARG A 4 71.01 -20.61 1.66
N LEU A 5 69.73 -20.23 1.71
CA LEU A 5 68.45 -20.95 1.59
C LEU A 5 67.33 -19.94 1.23
N THR A 6 66.32 -20.44 0.53
CA THR A 6 64.99 -19.90 0.17
C THR A 6 64.14 -19.32 1.30
N PHE A 7 63.26 -18.35 0.99
CA PHE A 7 61.83 -18.47 1.33
C PHE A 7 60.93 -17.65 0.40
N SER A 8 60.08 -18.36 -0.32
CA SER A 8 59.00 -17.86 -1.16
C SER A 8 57.81 -17.44 -0.28
N LEU A 9 57.11 -16.35 -0.61
CA LEU A 9 55.70 -16.21 -0.24
C LEU A 9 54.91 -15.54 -1.37
N LEU A 10 54.21 -16.38 -2.11
CA LEU A 10 53.34 -16.06 -3.22
C LEU A 10 51.91 -15.99 -2.66
N ILE A 11 51.39 -14.80 -2.38
CA ILE A 11 50.00 -14.63 -1.95
C ILE A 11 49.16 -14.41 -3.21
N LEU A 12 48.80 -15.50 -3.88
CA LEU A 12 47.68 -15.55 -4.82
C LEU A 12 46.39 -15.47 -3.99
N GLY A 13 45.89 -14.24 -3.80
CA GLY A 13 44.56 -14.01 -3.27
C GLY A 13 43.53 -14.59 -4.24
N LEU A 14 43.05 -15.80 -3.94
CA LEU A 14 41.87 -16.39 -4.54
C LEU A 14 40.65 -15.54 -4.16
N PHE A 15 40.40 -14.47 -4.93
CA PHE A 15 39.07 -13.92 -5.05
C PHE A 15 38.21 -14.98 -5.76
N SER A 16 37.70 -15.95 -4.99
CA SER A 16 36.55 -16.72 -5.44
C SER A 16 35.40 -15.72 -5.53
N CYS A 17 35.20 -15.18 -6.73
CA CYS A 17 33.98 -14.50 -7.09
C CYS A 17 32.87 -15.55 -6.93
N ARG A 18 32.20 -15.56 -5.76
CA ARG A 18 30.96 -16.29 -5.57
C ARG A 18 29.98 -15.67 -6.55
N GLN A 19 29.89 -16.25 -7.74
CA GLN A 19 28.75 -16.05 -8.61
C GLN A 19 27.53 -16.50 -7.80
N ILE A 20 26.77 -15.52 -7.32
CA ILE A 20 25.44 -15.76 -6.78
C ILE A 20 24.64 -16.32 -7.95
N THR A 21 24.53 -17.64 -8.00
CA THR A 21 23.62 -18.31 -8.90
C THR A 21 22.22 -17.95 -8.43
N HIS A 22 21.59 -16.99 -9.11
CA HIS A 22 20.15 -16.77 -8.98
C HIS A 22 19.47 -18.07 -9.41
N LYS A 23 19.12 -18.89 -8.42
CA LYS A 23 18.27 -20.06 -8.61
C LYS A 23 16.99 -19.55 -9.26
N ASN A 24 16.65 -20.05 -10.45
CA ASN A 24 15.34 -19.84 -11.06
C ASN A 24 14.28 -20.50 -10.15
N GLU A 25 13.87 -19.79 -9.10
CA GLU A 25 12.75 -20.20 -8.29
C GLU A 25 11.49 -20.17 -9.15
N ARG A 26 10.79 -21.28 -9.21
CA ARG A 26 9.46 -21.32 -9.84
C ARG A 26 8.56 -20.35 -9.09
N ILE A 27 7.84 -19.52 -9.85
CA ILE A 27 6.82 -18.62 -9.32
C ILE A 27 5.67 -19.49 -8.79
N GLY A 28 5.27 -19.26 -7.54
CA GLY A 28 4.12 -19.91 -6.93
C GLY A 28 2.83 -19.58 -7.68
N LYS A 29 1.81 -20.43 -7.54
CA LYS A 29 0.52 -20.26 -8.23
C LYS A 29 -0.17 -18.93 -7.92
N ASP A 30 0.00 -18.44 -6.69
CA ASP A 30 -0.59 -17.18 -6.19
C ASP A 30 0.43 -16.01 -6.18
N GLU A 31 1.56 -16.18 -6.86
CA GLU A 31 2.62 -15.17 -6.96
C GLU A 31 2.64 -14.53 -8.36
N VAL A 32 3.02 -13.26 -8.41
CA VAL A 32 3.33 -12.54 -9.65
C VAL A 32 4.76 -12.02 -9.62
N LYS A 33 5.50 -12.27 -10.70
CA LYS A 33 6.85 -11.72 -10.87
C LYS A 33 6.77 -10.21 -11.07
N ILE A 34 7.57 -9.48 -10.31
CA ILE A 34 7.68 -8.04 -10.44
C ILE A 34 8.47 -7.71 -11.70
N THR A 35 7.94 -6.80 -12.51
CA THR A 35 8.69 -6.17 -13.59
C THR A 35 9.35 -4.91 -13.04
N TRP A 36 10.60 -5.03 -12.63
CA TRP A 36 11.40 -3.87 -12.22
C TRP A 36 11.75 -3.00 -13.43
N VAL A 37 11.47 -1.71 -13.33
CA VAL A 37 11.82 -0.71 -14.33
C VAL A 37 12.60 0.42 -13.70
N GLU A 38 13.60 0.95 -14.41
CA GLU A 38 14.44 2.03 -13.88
C GLU A 38 13.67 3.34 -13.71
N ASN A 39 12.72 3.64 -14.58
CA ASN A 39 11.85 4.80 -14.46
C ASN A 39 10.45 4.44 -14.95
N LEU A 40 9.51 4.36 -14.03
CA LEU A 40 8.12 4.08 -14.37
C LEU A 40 7.47 5.35 -14.90
N SER A 41 7.31 5.43 -16.22
CA SER A 41 6.58 6.51 -16.90
C SER A 41 5.07 6.43 -16.64
N GLY A 42 4.38 7.56 -16.73
CA GLY A 42 2.92 7.64 -16.63
C GLY A 42 2.48 8.79 -15.75
N ASP A 43 1.19 9.10 -15.77
CA ASP A 43 0.62 10.12 -14.90
C ASP A 43 0.43 9.59 -13.46
N PHE A 44 1.09 10.26 -12.51
CA PHE A 44 0.97 10.08 -11.05
C PHE A 44 0.54 11.38 -10.35
N SER A 45 -0.08 12.31 -11.09
CA SER A 45 -0.53 13.61 -10.59
C SER A 45 -1.58 13.52 -9.49
N PHE A 46 -2.28 12.37 -9.37
CA PHE A 46 -3.21 12.10 -8.27
C PHE A 46 -2.58 12.35 -6.89
N ARG A 47 -1.26 12.16 -6.74
CA ARG A 47 -0.54 12.42 -5.49
C ARG A 47 -0.56 13.88 -5.03
N ASN A 48 -0.95 14.80 -5.91
CA ASN A 48 -1.11 16.22 -5.59
C ASN A 48 -2.52 16.53 -5.04
N ASN A 49 -3.46 15.59 -5.18
CA ASN A 49 -4.76 15.66 -4.54
C ASN A 49 -4.63 15.20 -3.09
N TRP A 50 -5.54 15.69 -2.26
CA TRP A 50 -5.61 15.37 -0.85
C TRP A 50 -7.06 15.34 -0.39
N ASP A 51 -7.29 14.66 0.72
CA ASP A 51 -8.56 14.67 1.45
C ASP A 51 -8.29 14.61 2.95
N TYR A 52 -9.31 14.80 3.76
CA TYR A 52 -9.23 14.66 5.21
C TYR A 52 -9.27 13.19 5.65
N PRO A 53 -8.91 12.87 6.90
CA PRO A 53 -9.18 11.56 7.47
C PRO A 53 -10.67 11.20 7.37
N GLU A 54 -10.96 9.89 7.31
CA GLU A 54 -12.34 9.39 7.32
C GLU A 54 -13.16 10.02 8.45
N GLY A 55 -14.37 10.47 8.11
CA GLY A 55 -15.30 11.12 9.04
C GLY A 55 -15.10 12.63 9.16
N VAL A 56 -14.00 13.22 8.66
CA VAL A 56 -13.77 14.67 8.68
C VAL A 56 -14.17 15.30 7.35
N TYR A 57 -14.98 16.37 7.41
CA TYR A 57 -15.54 17.01 6.21
C TYR A 57 -15.78 18.50 6.42
N MET A 58 -15.95 19.24 5.32
CA MET A 58 -16.38 20.64 5.38
C MET A 58 -17.91 20.71 5.51
N ASN A 59 -18.41 21.29 6.61
CA ASN A 59 -19.85 21.51 6.78
C ASN A 59 -20.34 22.73 5.96
N GLU A 60 -21.65 22.94 5.94
CA GLU A 60 -22.27 24.07 5.20
C GLU A 60 -21.85 25.45 5.69
N PHE A 61 -21.30 25.54 6.91
CA PHE A 61 -20.81 26.78 7.52
C PHE A 61 -19.33 27.06 7.22
N GLY A 62 -18.68 26.22 6.40
CA GLY A 62 -17.26 26.36 6.07
C GLY A 62 -16.32 25.98 7.22
N GLN A 63 -16.78 25.13 8.15
CA GLN A 63 -15.97 24.58 9.23
C GLN A 63 -15.63 23.12 8.95
N LEU A 64 -14.42 22.70 9.30
CA LEU A 64 -14.11 21.28 9.38
C LEU A 64 -14.88 20.68 10.54
N SER A 65 -15.81 19.79 10.23
CA SER A 65 -16.58 19.01 11.17
C SER A 65 -16.13 17.56 11.11
N CYS A 66 -16.69 16.76 12.00
CA CYS A 66 -16.43 15.34 12.10
C CYS A 66 -17.75 14.61 12.37
N ASP A 67 -17.98 13.48 11.71
CA ASP A 67 -19.06 12.52 12.00
C ASP A 67 -18.56 11.04 12.02
N GLY A 68 -19.26 10.18 12.76
CA GLY A 68 -19.03 8.74 12.85
C GLY A 68 -17.81 8.28 13.66
N ILE A 69 -16.62 8.82 13.37
CA ILE A 69 -15.33 8.38 13.93
C ILE A 69 -14.75 9.42 14.93
N CYS A 70 -15.62 10.23 15.50
CA CYS A 70 -15.22 11.42 16.25
C CYS A 70 -15.30 11.17 17.76
N PRO A 71 -14.46 11.85 18.57
CA PRO A 71 -14.63 11.85 20.01
C PRO A 71 -16.06 12.32 20.38
N PRO A 72 -16.81 11.58 21.21
CA PRO A 72 -18.20 11.92 21.53
C PRO A 72 -18.39 13.32 22.14
N GLU A 73 -17.35 13.88 22.76
CA GLU A 73 -17.35 15.23 23.32
C GLU A 73 -17.53 16.31 22.24
N THR A 74 -17.16 16.01 20.99
CA THR A 74 -17.29 16.94 19.87
C THR A 74 -18.74 17.25 19.49
N ASP A 75 -19.69 16.37 19.83
CA ASP A 75 -21.11 16.59 19.54
C ASP A 75 -21.70 17.70 20.40
N ARG A 76 -21.23 17.85 21.64
CA ARG A 76 -21.65 18.93 22.55
C ARG A 76 -21.10 20.30 22.15
N MET A 77 -20.15 20.33 21.22
CA MET A 77 -19.53 21.54 20.70
C MET A 77 -20.25 22.06 19.45
N LYS A 78 -21.30 21.37 18.98
CA LYS A 78 -22.11 21.73 17.81
C LYS A 78 -23.48 22.24 18.27
N ASP A 79 -24.07 23.15 17.51
CA ASP A 79 -25.49 23.48 17.66
C ASP A 79 -26.39 22.45 16.96
N GLU A 80 -27.71 22.65 17.02
CA GLU A 80 -28.71 21.77 16.41
C GLU A 80 -28.59 21.65 14.88
N ASN A 81 -27.92 22.60 14.23
CA ASN A 81 -27.68 22.60 12.78
C ASN A 81 -26.31 22.00 12.43
N GLY A 82 -25.54 21.53 13.42
CA GLY A 82 -24.20 20.98 13.21
C GLY A 82 -23.10 22.04 13.05
N LYS A 83 -23.38 23.31 13.36
CA LYS A 83 -22.37 24.36 13.40
C LYS A 83 -21.56 24.27 14.68
N ILE A 84 -20.24 24.28 14.57
CA ILE A 84 -19.37 24.29 15.74
C ILE A 84 -19.49 25.65 16.42
N LEU A 85 -19.83 25.64 17.70
CA LEU A 85 -19.99 26.83 18.53
C LEU A 85 -18.69 27.64 18.56
N ARG A 86 -18.80 28.96 18.49
CA ARG A 86 -17.64 29.86 18.32
C ARG A 86 -16.63 29.74 19.46
N ASP A 87 -17.11 29.61 20.69
CA ASP A 87 -16.29 29.43 21.90
C ASP A 87 -15.68 28.02 22.01
N SER A 88 -16.23 27.05 21.28
CA SER A 88 -15.80 25.65 21.28
C SER A 88 -14.85 25.31 20.13
N LEU A 89 -14.76 26.15 19.10
CA LEU A 89 -14.01 25.87 17.86
C LEU A 89 -12.54 25.47 18.09
N THR A 90 -11.85 26.17 19.00
CA THR A 90 -10.45 25.84 19.33
C THR A 90 -10.33 24.51 20.06
N ALA A 91 -11.27 24.20 20.96
CA ALA A 91 -11.29 22.91 21.65
C ALA A 91 -11.60 21.77 20.69
N PHE A 92 -12.54 21.99 19.76
CA PHE A 92 -12.90 21.03 18.72
C PHE A 92 -11.69 20.63 17.87
N TYR A 93 -10.91 21.60 17.36
CA TYR A 93 -9.71 21.33 16.54
C TYR A 93 -8.51 20.77 17.31
N ARG A 94 -8.57 20.68 18.63
CA ARG A 94 -7.61 19.89 19.41
C ARG A 94 -7.99 18.42 19.50
N LEU A 95 -9.26 18.10 19.28
CA LEU A 95 -9.80 16.74 19.38
C LEU A 95 -9.89 16.06 18.00
N VAL A 96 -10.11 16.83 16.94
CA VAL A 96 -10.26 16.32 15.57
C VAL A 96 -8.99 16.53 14.78
N ASP A 97 -8.45 15.44 14.22
CA ASP A 97 -7.34 15.50 13.27
C ASP A 97 -7.82 16.13 11.95
N THR A 98 -7.37 17.36 11.70
CA THR A 98 -7.68 18.12 10.48
C THR A 98 -6.54 18.09 9.47
N THR A 99 -5.56 17.20 9.65
CA THR A 99 -4.40 17.08 8.78
C THR A 99 -4.80 16.50 7.42
N HIS A 100 -4.47 17.21 6.34
CA HIS A 100 -4.65 16.69 4.98
C HIS A 100 -3.79 15.46 4.73
N LYS A 101 -4.39 14.47 4.08
CA LYS A 101 -3.73 13.26 3.61
C LYS A 101 -3.70 13.27 2.09
N PHE A 102 -2.50 13.25 1.53
CA PHE A 102 -2.33 13.14 0.09
C PHE A 102 -2.73 11.75 -0.41
N TYR A 103 -3.29 11.71 -1.61
CA TYR A 103 -3.65 10.43 -2.24
C TYR A 103 -2.39 9.61 -2.51
N SER A 104 -2.48 8.31 -2.21
CA SER A 104 -1.37 7.36 -2.36
C SER A 104 -1.68 6.24 -3.35
N ILE A 105 -2.95 6.13 -3.77
CA ILE A 105 -3.40 5.22 -4.82
C ILE A 105 -4.46 5.90 -5.69
N HIS A 106 -4.45 5.55 -6.97
CA HIS A 106 -5.56 5.76 -7.88
C HIS A 106 -5.88 4.43 -8.55
N SER A 107 -7.09 3.91 -8.37
CA SER A 107 -7.44 2.57 -8.84
C SER A 107 -8.91 2.41 -9.21
N GLU A 108 -9.15 1.45 -10.09
CA GLU A 108 -10.47 0.90 -10.41
C GLU A 108 -10.51 -0.54 -9.93
N ALA A 109 -11.57 -0.92 -9.22
CA ALA A 109 -11.73 -2.28 -8.74
C ALA A 109 -13.18 -2.73 -8.87
N ARG A 110 -13.35 -4.02 -9.15
CA ARG A 110 -14.61 -4.71 -9.06
C ARG A 110 -14.47 -5.82 -8.02
N CYS A 111 -14.85 -5.49 -6.80
CA CYS A 111 -14.82 -6.38 -5.65
C CYS A 111 -16.15 -6.29 -4.90
N TYR A 112 -16.42 -7.26 -4.04
CA TYR A 112 -17.53 -7.16 -3.10
C TYR A 112 -17.31 -5.98 -2.14
N GLU A 113 -18.37 -5.26 -1.78
CA GLU A 113 -18.33 -4.20 -0.76
C GLU A 113 -17.21 -3.17 -1.00
N TRP A 114 -17.05 -2.74 -2.25
CA TRP A 114 -16.07 -1.75 -2.69
C TRP A 114 -16.77 -0.48 -3.19
N ALA A 115 -16.53 0.65 -2.52
CA ALA A 115 -16.98 1.97 -2.96
C ALA A 115 -15.82 2.89 -3.40
N GLY A 116 -14.57 2.51 -3.10
CA GLY A 116 -13.39 3.28 -3.48
C GLY A 116 -12.55 3.70 -2.28
N THR A 117 -11.25 3.86 -2.51
CA THR A 117 -10.35 4.59 -1.61
C THR A 117 -9.22 5.22 -2.40
N ASN A 118 -8.69 6.33 -1.90
CA ASN A 118 -7.51 7.01 -2.45
C ASN A 118 -6.25 6.77 -1.59
N PHE A 119 -6.35 5.87 -0.60
CA PHE A 119 -5.30 5.66 0.38
C PHE A 119 -4.80 4.21 0.40
N ILE A 120 -3.48 4.05 0.32
CA ILE A 120 -2.75 2.80 0.51
C ILE A 120 -1.54 3.06 1.41
N SER A 121 -1.32 2.17 2.37
CA SER A 121 -0.12 2.21 3.23
C SER A 121 0.88 1.16 2.77
N ALA A 122 2.17 1.46 2.87
CA ALA A 122 3.25 0.49 2.65
C ALA A 122 4.17 0.47 3.87
N ASN A 123 4.39 -0.71 4.45
CA ASN A 123 5.14 -0.87 5.69
C ASN A 123 6.19 -1.97 5.52
N LYS A 124 7.41 -1.70 5.96
CA LYS A 124 8.46 -2.72 6.03
C LYS A 124 8.15 -3.70 7.15
N VAL A 125 7.93 -4.97 6.83
CA VAL A 125 7.61 -6.01 7.82
C VAL A 125 8.83 -6.87 8.20
N SER A 126 9.81 -6.97 7.31
CA SER A 126 11.12 -7.59 7.54
C SER A 126 12.19 -6.89 6.66
N VAL A 127 13.44 -7.35 6.70
CA VAL A 127 14.54 -6.77 5.90
C VAL A 127 14.20 -6.74 4.40
N ASP A 128 13.56 -7.80 3.91
CA ASP A 128 13.31 -8.03 2.47
C ASP A 128 11.83 -8.06 2.12
N THR A 129 10.94 -7.62 3.03
CA THR A 129 9.49 -7.70 2.81
C THR A 129 8.79 -6.41 3.15
N VAL A 130 7.99 -5.93 2.20
CA VAL A 130 7.06 -4.81 2.36
C VAL A 130 5.64 -5.34 2.24
N ALA A 131 4.78 -4.97 3.19
CA ALA A 131 3.35 -5.23 3.13
C ALA A 131 2.62 -3.93 2.82
N CYS A 132 1.71 -3.98 1.85
CA CYS A 132 0.88 -2.84 1.47
C CYS A 132 -0.60 -3.21 1.57
N PHE A 133 -1.43 -2.27 1.99
CA PHE A 133 -2.87 -2.48 2.08
C PHE A 133 -3.62 -1.19 1.80
N THR A 134 -4.71 -1.27 1.03
CA THR A 134 -5.60 -0.14 0.80
C THR A 134 -6.46 0.10 2.03
N ALA A 135 -6.72 1.37 2.35
CA ALA A 135 -7.56 1.72 3.48
C ALA A 135 -9.03 1.37 3.22
N ASN A 136 -9.68 0.78 4.22
CA ASN A 136 -11.12 0.65 4.27
C ASN A 136 -11.75 1.97 4.76
N ASN A 137 -13.04 2.15 4.51
CA ASN A 137 -13.83 3.30 4.96
C ASN A 137 -15.27 2.87 5.27
N ALA A 138 -16.14 3.80 5.62
CA ALA A 138 -17.53 3.50 5.97
C ALA A 138 -18.32 2.77 4.86
N ALA A 139 -17.90 2.89 3.59
CA ALA A 139 -18.55 2.28 2.44
C ALA A 139 -17.70 1.20 1.74
N THR A 140 -16.47 0.98 2.19
CA THR A 140 -15.49 0.06 1.59
C THR A 140 -14.96 -0.88 2.65
N HIS A 141 -15.38 -2.14 2.58
CA HIS A 141 -15.01 -3.19 3.52
C HIS A 141 -14.01 -4.19 2.94
N THR A 142 -13.45 -3.86 1.78
CA THR A 142 -12.53 -4.70 1.02
C THR A 142 -11.20 -3.99 0.79
N SER A 143 -10.11 -4.69 1.04
CA SER A 143 -8.74 -4.18 0.92
C SER A 143 -7.91 -5.01 -0.07
N LEU A 144 -7.20 -4.33 -0.98
CA LEU A 144 -6.11 -4.91 -1.75
C LEU A 144 -4.89 -4.99 -0.84
N ASN A 145 -4.37 -6.19 -0.69
CA ASN A 145 -3.18 -6.48 0.07
C ASN A 145 -2.06 -6.94 -0.88
N LEU A 146 -0.88 -6.32 -0.77
CA LEU A 146 0.30 -6.68 -1.56
C LEU A 146 1.43 -7.03 -0.61
N LYS A 147 1.90 -8.29 -0.67
CA LYS A 147 3.14 -8.69 -0.02
C LYS A 147 4.25 -8.75 -1.05
N ILE A 148 5.17 -7.79 -0.98
CA ILE A 148 6.31 -7.66 -1.90
C ILE A 148 7.56 -8.19 -1.20
N ALA A 149 8.19 -9.20 -1.79
CA ALA A 149 9.44 -9.77 -1.30
C ALA A 149 10.33 -10.19 -2.48
N ASN A 150 11.57 -9.72 -2.49
CA ASN A 150 12.50 -9.93 -3.61
C ASN A 150 11.85 -9.51 -4.95
N ASP A 151 11.89 -10.37 -5.97
CA ASP A 151 11.30 -10.15 -7.29
C ASP A 151 9.85 -10.62 -7.41
N LYS A 152 9.16 -10.82 -6.28
CA LYS A 152 7.81 -11.40 -6.23
C LYS A 152 6.85 -10.50 -5.46
N CYS A 153 5.62 -10.48 -5.93
CA CYS A 153 4.48 -9.92 -5.23
C CYS A 153 3.43 -11.02 -5.03
N ILE A 154 2.77 -11.02 -3.88
CA ILE A 154 1.60 -11.86 -3.60
C ILE A 154 0.42 -10.90 -3.39
N PRO A 155 -0.40 -10.67 -4.43
CA PRO A 155 -1.64 -9.92 -4.30
C PRO A 155 -2.74 -10.78 -3.68
N THR A 156 -3.45 -10.21 -2.72
CA THR A 156 -4.69 -10.78 -2.16
C THR A 156 -5.74 -9.70 -2.00
N ILE A 157 -7.01 -10.10 -2.03
CA ILE A 157 -8.11 -9.26 -1.57
C ILE A 157 -8.58 -9.80 -0.23
N GLU A 158 -8.71 -8.92 0.76
CA GLU A 158 -9.33 -9.22 2.05
C GLU A 158 -10.64 -8.47 2.16
N LEU A 159 -11.74 -9.22 2.28
CA LEU A 159 -13.08 -8.71 2.52
C LEU A 159 -13.41 -8.93 4.00
N ASN A 160 -13.76 -7.87 4.72
CA ASN A 160 -14.36 -7.95 6.04
C ASN A 160 -15.85 -7.62 5.95
N SER A 161 -16.66 -8.59 5.51
CA SER A 161 -18.06 -8.34 5.15
C SER A 161 -18.88 -7.84 6.33
N ILE A 162 -19.71 -6.82 6.10
CA ILE A 162 -20.74 -6.36 7.05
C ILE A 162 -22.00 -7.25 7.03
N THR A 163 -22.01 -8.30 6.21
CA THR A 163 -23.07 -9.30 6.14
C THR A 163 -22.67 -10.59 6.84
N ASN A 164 -23.57 -11.56 6.91
CA ASN A 164 -23.31 -12.88 7.52
C ASN A 164 -22.24 -13.71 6.77
N ALA A 165 -21.70 -13.22 5.64
CA ALA A 165 -20.63 -13.88 4.90
C ALA A 165 -19.27 -13.86 5.64
N GLY A 166 -19.10 -12.96 6.61
CA GLY A 166 -17.88 -12.85 7.43
C GLY A 166 -16.63 -12.44 6.64
N THR A 167 -15.46 -12.76 7.18
CA THR A 167 -14.18 -12.45 6.54
C THR A 167 -13.85 -13.44 5.43
N LYS A 168 -13.42 -12.94 4.27
CA LYS A 168 -12.98 -13.75 3.13
C LYS A 168 -11.67 -13.24 2.55
N THR A 169 -10.91 -14.18 1.97
CA THR A 169 -9.69 -13.87 1.23
C THR A 169 -9.79 -14.43 -0.18
N TYR A 170 -9.52 -13.60 -1.18
CA TYR A 170 -9.49 -13.99 -2.58
C TYR A 170 -8.06 -13.95 -3.09
N SER A 171 -7.58 -15.07 -3.64
CA SER A 171 -6.20 -15.19 -4.09
C SER A 171 -6.02 -14.67 -5.52
N TYR A 172 -4.80 -14.23 -5.81
CA TYR A 172 -4.36 -13.87 -7.15
C TYR A 172 -4.66 -14.98 -8.17
N LYS A 173 -5.12 -14.59 -9.35
CA LYS A 173 -5.38 -15.49 -10.49
C LYS A 173 -4.43 -15.22 -11.64
N ARG A 174 -4.32 -13.96 -12.07
CA ARG A 174 -3.44 -13.49 -13.16
C ARG A 174 -3.30 -11.97 -13.14
N GLY A 175 -2.33 -11.45 -13.87
CA GLY A 175 -2.09 -10.01 -13.95
C GLY A 175 -0.61 -9.67 -14.01
N ALA A 176 -0.30 -8.41 -13.77
CA ALA A 176 1.05 -7.89 -13.78
C ALA A 176 1.23 -6.72 -12.81
N ILE A 177 2.48 -6.54 -12.37
CA ILE A 177 2.91 -5.37 -11.61
C ILE A 177 4.26 -4.89 -12.14
N LYS A 178 4.38 -3.57 -12.31
CA LYS A 178 5.63 -2.87 -12.56
C LYS A 178 5.97 -2.01 -11.36
N ILE A 179 7.22 -2.04 -10.92
CA ILE A 179 7.71 -1.22 -9.82
C ILE A 179 8.93 -0.41 -10.30
N ASP A 180 8.91 0.88 -9.99
CA ASP A 180 10.02 1.80 -10.22
C ASP A 180 11.16 1.49 -9.24
N LYS A 181 12.24 0.92 -9.75
CA LYS A 181 13.39 0.48 -8.96
C LYS A 181 14.12 1.65 -8.30
N ASN A 182 14.30 2.76 -9.02
CA ASN A 182 14.99 3.93 -8.49
C ASN A 182 14.20 4.62 -7.37
N MET A 183 12.86 4.56 -7.39
CA MET A 183 12.03 5.01 -6.28
C MET A 183 12.00 4.02 -5.13
N TRP A 184 11.95 2.72 -5.44
CA TRP A 184 12.01 1.66 -4.43
C TRP A 184 13.27 1.76 -3.57
N ASP A 185 14.43 1.96 -4.20
CA ASP A 185 15.71 2.14 -3.51
C ASP A 185 15.75 3.40 -2.61
N LYS A 186 14.85 4.36 -2.86
CA LYS A 186 14.65 5.57 -2.05
C LYS A 186 13.55 5.41 -0.99
N GLY A 187 13.03 4.20 -0.80
CA GLY A 187 11.96 3.94 0.15
C GLY A 187 10.59 4.45 -0.30
N VAL A 188 10.33 4.51 -1.61
CA VAL A 188 9.04 4.89 -2.18
C VAL A 188 8.50 3.77 -3.06
N LEU A 189 7.30 3.28 -2.74
CA LEU A 189 6.57 2.39 -3.63
C LEU A 189 5.86 3.22 -4.70
N LYS A 190 6.48 3.27 -5.89
CA LYS A 190 5.87 3.78 -7.12
C LYS A 190 5.62 2.63 -8.07
N ALA A 191 4.36 2.29 -8.30
CA ALA A 191 3.97 1.08 -9.02
C ALA A 191 2.74 1.29 -9.92
N GLU A 192 2.62 0.43 -10.94
CA GLU A 192 1.45 0.28 -11.80
C GLU A 192 1.09 -1.21 -11.85
N PHE A 193 -0.18 -1.53 -11.69
CA PHE A 193 -0.64 -2.92 -11.58
C PHE A 193 -2.01 -3.14 -12.22
N ASP A 194 -2.25 -4.39 -12.61
CA ASP A 194 -3.53 -4.89 -13.09
C ASP A 194 -3.63 -6.37 -12.69
N PHE A 195 -4.59 -6.69 -11.82
CA PHE A 195 -4.78 -8.02 -11.24
C PHE A 195 -6.20 -8.52 -11.41
N GLU A 196 -6.33 -9.81 -11.66
CA GLU A 196 -7.56 -10.58 -11.49
C GLU A 196 -7.41 -11.58 -10.34
N PHE A 197 -8.53 -11.88 -9.68
CA PHE A 197 -8.60 -12.74 -8.50
C PHE A 197 -9.57 -13.90 -8.69
N ASN A 198 -9.33 -14.99 -7.96
CA ASN A 198 -10.23 -16.13 -7.90
C ASN A 198 -11.42 -15.82 -6.99
N HIS A 199 -12.65 -16.03 -7.44
CA HIS A 199 -13.87 -15.98 -6.62
C HIS A 199 -14.90 -16.98 -7.14
N GLN A 200 -15.74 -17.52 -6.26
CA GLN A 200 -16.69 -18.60 -6.58
C GLN A 200 -18.13 -18.10 -6.66
N GLU A 201 -18.40 -16.90 -6.15
CA GLU A 201 -19.74 -16.39 -5.90
C GLU A 201 -20.37 -15.69 -7.11
N SER A 202 -19.63 -15.47 -8.19
CA SER A 202 -20.18 -15.01 -9.48
C SER A 202 -19.28 -15.42 -10.64
N SER A 203 -19.61 -16.50 -11.36
CA SER A 203 -18.78 -17.00 -12.48
C SER A 203 -18.86 -16.16 -13.76
N LYS A 204 -19.70 -15.11 -13.80
CA LYS A 204 -19.97 -14.36 -15.03
C LYS A 204 -19.06 -13.15 -15.24
N GLU A 205 -18.54 -12.54 -14.18
CA GLU A 205 -17.73 -11.34 -14.30
C GLU A 205 -16.50 -11.41 -13.40
N PRO A 206 -15.31 -11.06 -13.91
CA PRO A 206 -14.06 -11.20 -13.18
C PRO A 206 -14.00 -10.23 -11.99
N MET A 207 -13.54 -10.72 -10.84
CA MET A 207 -13.04 -9.87 -9.78
C MET A 207 -11.66 -9.32 -10.18
N TYR A 208 -11.49 -8.00 -10.16
CA TYR A 208 -10.25 -7.35 -10.58
C TYR A 208 -9.92 -6.12 -9.74
N TRP A 209 -8.64 -5.75 -9.77
CA TRP A 209 -8.13 -4.49 -9.24
C TRP A 209 -6.95 -4.02 -10.09
N LYS A 210 -7.03 -2.80 -10.60
CA LYS A 210 -5.97 -2.17 -11.39
C LYS A 210 -5.77 -0.73 -10.98
N GLY A 211 -4.55 -0.23 -11.08
CA GLY A 211 -4.26 1.14 -10.68
C GLY A 211 -2.79 1.47 -10.58
N LYS A 212 -2.53 2.61 -9.93
CA LYS A 212 -1.21 3.18 -9.70
C LYS A 212 -1.04 3.53 -8.23
N ILE A 213 0.15 3.29 -7.70
CA ILE A 213 0.52 3.55 -6.31
C ILE A 213 1.68 4.54 -6.30
N TYR A 214 1.62 5.51 -5.38
CA TYR A 214 2.73 6.37 -5.02
C TYR A 214 2.68 6.61 -3.51
N THR A 215 3.50 5.90 -2.74
CA THR A 215 3.52 6.03 -1.28
C THR A 215 4.90 5.77 -0.70
N SER A 216 5.22 6.40 0.42
CA SER A 216 6.44 6.10 1.17
C SER A 216 6.34 4.74 1.84
N ILE A 217 7.45 4.02 1.88
CA ILE A 217 7.57 2.75 2.61
C ILE A 217 8.01 3.10 4.04
N ASN A 218 7.09 2.97 4.99
CA ASN A 218 7.38 3.28 6.37
C ASN A 218 8.33 2.24 6.97
N ALA A 219 9.36 2.73 7.65
CA ALA A 219 10.19 1.89 8.53
C ALA A 219 9.39 1.48 9.77
N LYS A 220 9.72 0.32 10.32
CA LYS A 220 9.25 -0.10 11.64
C LYS A 220 9.98 0.66 12.74
#